data_AF-A0A2S0UPF7-F1
#
_entry.id   AF-A0A2S0UPF7-F1
#
_cell.length_a   1.000
_cell.length_b   1.000
_cell.length_c   1.000
_cell.angle_alpha   90.00
_cell.angle_beta   90.00
_cell.angle_gamma   90.00
#
_symmetry.space_group_name_H-M   'P 1'
#
loop_
_entity.id
_entity.type
_entity.pdbx_description
1 polymer ?
#
loop_
_entity_poly.entity_id
_entity_poly.type
_entity_poly.pdbx_seq_one_letter_code
_entity_poly.pdbx_strand_id
1 'polypeptide(L)'
;MALKEKARVAETLGGLREVLMQKAQAGAVAERLAAVLAEKRGAAPAVQSMATLRAERGMVGQILAEIDKQRDRESALALAVAEAQAKLAREEHRLQLLADKAREARRGEAEAKQALRDGAMPPRKR
;
A
#
# COMPACT_ATOMS: atom_id res chain seq x y z
N MET A 1 -8.53 9.54 -22.39
CA MET A 1 -7.81 10.10 -21.22
C MET A 1 -8.26 9.47 -19.91
N ALA A 2 -9.55 9.51 -19.55
CA ALA A 2 -10.04 8.94 -18.28
C ALA A 2 -9.73 7.44 -18.05
N LEU A 3 -9.83 6.59 -19.08
CA LEU A 3 -9.48 5.16 -18.96
C LEU A 3 -7.99 4.93 -18.67
N LYS A 4 -7.11 5.76 -19.25
CA LYS A 4 -5.66 5.67 -19.02
C LYS A 4 -5.30 6.07 -17.59
N GLU A 5 -5.94 7.11 -17.05
CA GLU A 5 -5.72 7.54 -15.66
C GLU A 5 -6.30 6.53 -14.65
N LYS A 6 -7.46 5.92 -14.95
CA LYS A 6 -7.99 4.80 -14.15
C LYS A 6 -7.07 3.58 -14.15
N ALA A 7 -6.46 3.25 -15.29
CA ALA A 7 -5.48 2.16 -15.37
C ALA A 7 -4.23 2.44 -14.52
N ARG A 8 -3.74 3.68 -14.49
CA ARG A 8 -2.63 4.08 -13.62
C ARG A 8 -2.94 3.92 -12.14
N VAL A 9 -4.11 4.38 -11.71
CA VAL A 9 -4.56 4.18 -10.31
C VAL A 9 -4.68 2.69 -9.96
N ALA A 10 -5.15 1.86 -10.89
CA ALA A 10 -5.22 0.42 -10.68
C ALA A 10 -3.82 -0.22 -10.58
N GLU A 11 -2.86 0.24 -11.39
CA GLU A 11 -1.47 -0.21 -11.35
C GLU A 11 -0.80 0.19 -10.01
N THR A 12 -0.99 1.42 -9.54
CA THR A 12 -0.44 1.86 -8.25
C THR A 12 -1.08 1.16 -7.06
N LEU A 13 -2.39 0.85 -7.12
CA LEU A 13 -3.05 -0.02 -6.15
C LEU A 13 -2.49 -1.45 -6.14
N GLY A 14 -2.19 -2.00 -7.32
CA GLY A 14 -1.55 -3.30 -7.46
C GLY A 14 -0.19 -3.33 -6.76
N GLY A 15 0.68 -2.38 -7.08
CA GLY A 15 1.99 -2.25 -6.44
C GLY A 15 1.90 -2.02 -4.92
N LEU A 16 0.95 -1.20 -4.45
CA LEU A 16 0.72 -1.01 -3.01
C LEU A 16 0.35 -2.32 -2.30
N ARG A 17 -0.53 -3.13 -2.91
CA ARG A 17 -0.92 -4.44 -2.36
C ARG A 17 0.27 -5.38 -2.27
N GLU A 18 1.12 -5.42 -3.29
CA GLU A 18 2.32 -6.25 -3.29
C GLU A 18 3.29 -5.86 -2.16
N VAL A 19 3.56 -4.56 -1.99
CA VAL A 19 4.43 -4.07 -0.91
C VAL A 19 3.83 -4.37 0.47
N LEU A 20 2.51 -4.22 0.64
CA LEU A 20 1.82 -4.59 1.88
C LEU A 20 1.93 -6.09 2.18
N MET A 21 1.77 -6.94 1.17
CA MET A 21 1.96 -8.38 1.32
C MET A 21 3.40 -8.72 1.72
N GLN A 22 4.40 -8.10 1.07
CA GLN A 22 5.81 -8.31 1.41
C GLN A 22 6.11 -7.86 2.85
N LYS A 23 5.55 -6.73 3.28
CA LYS A 23 5.71 -6.23 4.66
C LYS A 23 5.11 -7.22 5.67
N ALA A 24 3.89 -7.68 5.43
CA ALA A 24 3.23 -8.65 6.30
C ALA A 24 4.00 -9.98 6.36
N GLN A 25 4.55 -10.44 5.23
CA GLN A 25 5.37 -11.64 5.18
C GLN A 25 6.67 -11.48 6.00
N ALA A 26 7.37 -10.36 5.88
CA ALA A 26 8.58 -10.08 6.65
C ALA A 26 8.29 -10.10 8.17
N GLY A 27 7.23 -9.40 8.60
CA GLY A 27 6.79 -9.41 10.00
C GLY A 27 6.43 -10.81 10.50
N ALA A 28 5.65 -11.57 9.72
CA ALA A 28 5.26 -12.94 10.09
C ALA A 28 6.46 -13.91 10.16
N VAL A 29 7.53 -13.69 9.38
CA VAL A 29 8.77 -14.47 9.50
C VAL A 29 9.50 -14.10 10.79
N ALA A 30 9.65 -12.80 11.08
CA ALA A 30 10.30 -12.34 12.32
C ALA A 30 9.58 -12.87 13.58
N GLU A 31 8.24 -12.83 13.59
CA GLU A 31 7.42 -13.37 14.69
C GLU A 31 7.59 -14.89 14.85
N ARG A 32 7.59 -15.64 13.75
CA ARG A 32 7.83 -17.10 13.79
C ARG A 32 9.21 -17.44 14.34
N LEU A 33 10.25 -16.72 13.91
CA LEU A 33 11.60 -16.92 14.43
C LEU A 33 11.69 -16.58 15.93
N ALA A 34 11.01 -15.51 16.37
CA ALA A 34 10.94 -15.16 17.79
C ALA A 34 10.21 -16.23 18.62
N ALA A 35 9.14 -16.82 18.09
CA ALA A 35 8.42 -17.93 18.73
C ALA A 35 9.33 -19.17 18.90
N VAL A 36 10.10 -19.53 17.86
CA VAL A 36 11.07 -20.64 17.92
C VAL A 36 12.11 -20.41 19.02
N LEU A 37 12.58 -19.16 19.21
CA LEU A 37 13.49 -18.83 20.32
C LEU A 37 12.82 -18.94 21.69
N ALA A 38 11.55 -18.53 21.80
CA ALA A 38 10.80 -18.63 23.04
C ALA A 38 10.56 -20.10 23.45
N GLU A 39 10.19 -20.96 22.49
CA GLU A 39 10.05 -22.41 22.71
C GLU A 39 11.36 -23.03 23.19
N LYS A 40 12.49 -22.67 22.57
CA LYS A 40 13.82 -23.17 22.97
C LYS A 40 14.23 -22.74 24.39
N ARG A 41 13.80 -21.57 24.86
CA ARG A 41 14.04 -21.12 26.24
C ARG A 41 13.21 -21.89 27.28
N GLY A 42 12.06 -22.42 26.89
CA GLY A 42 11.14 -23.14 27.78
C GLY A 42 11.43 -24.64 27.93
N ALA A 43 12.29 -25.22 27.08
CA ALA A 43 12.67 -26.63 27.18
C ALA A 43 13.54 -26.87 28.43
N ALA A 44 13.10 -27.79 29.30
CA ALA A 44 13.82 -28.13 30.53
C ALA A 44 15.26 -28.59 30.23
N PRO A 45 16.25 -28.20 31.05
CA PRO A 45 17.65 -28.52 30.78
C PRO A 45 17.91 -30.01 31.00
N ALA A 46 18.04 -30.75 29.90
CA ALA A 46 18.71 -32.05 29.93
C ALA A 46 20.22 -31.85 30.17
N VAL A 47 20.92 -32.87 30.67
CA VAL A 47 22.39 -32.85 30.74
C VAL A 47 22.93 -32.78 29.31
N GLN A 48 23.46 -31.62 28.93
CA GLN A 48 23.97 -31.36 27.59
C GLN A 48 25.50 -31.39 27.55
N SER A 49 26.05 -31.88 26.44
CA SER A 49 27.49 -31.77 26.17
C SER A 49 27.91 -30.31 25.91
N MET A 50 29.20 -30.00 26.10
CA MET A 50 29.75 -28.69 25.71
C MET A 50 29.64 -28.41 24.21
N ALA A 51 29.67 -29.43 23.36
CA ALA A 51 29.52 -29.30 21.92
C ALA A 51 28.09 -28.88 21.54
N THR A 52 27.08 -29.50 22.16
CA THR A 52 25.65 -29.15 21.94
C THR A 52 25.36 -27.73 22.40
N LEU A 53 25.88 -27.31 23.56
CA LEU A 53 25.72 -25.94 24.05
C LEU A 53 26.32 -24.89 23.09
N ARG A 54 27.48 -25.17 22.49
CA ARG A 54 28.09 -24.28 21.50
C ARG A 54 27.28 -24.20 20.20
N ALA A 55 26.81 -25.35 19.71
CA ALA A 55 25.99 -25.41 18.51
C ALA A 55 24.66 -24.63 18.70
N GLU A 56 24.01 -24.81 19.86
CA GLU A 56 22.79 -24.09 20.21
C GLU A 56 23.02 -22.57 20.27
N ARG A 57 24.09 -22.11 20.93
CA ARG A 57 24.44 -20.68 20.97
C ARG A 57 24.69 -20.11 19.59
N GLY A 58 25.37 -20.85 18.71
CA GLY A 58 25.59 -20.45 17.32
C GLY A 58 24.27 -20.31 16.56
N MET A 59 23.37 -21.29 16.71
CA MET A 59 22.04 -21.27 16.08
C MET A 59 21.18 -20.11 16.60
N VAL A 60 21.16 -19.87 17.91
CA VAL A 60 20.44 -18.74 18.52
C VAL A 60 20.95 -17.41 17.97
N GLY A 61 22.27 -17.25 17.84
CA GLY A 61 22.86 -16.05 17.24
C GLY A 61 22.44 -15.84 15.78
N GLN A 62 22.39 -16.91 14.98
CA GLN A 62 21.91 -16.85 13.60
C GLN A 62 20.42 -16.46 13.52
N ILE A 63 19.58 -17.02 14.39
CA ILE A 63 18.14 -16.69 14.41
C ILE A 63 17.94 -15.22 14.81
N LEU A 64 18.66 -14.73 15.82
CA LEU A 64 18.58 -13.32 16.23
C LEU A 64 19.00 -12.38 15.10
N ALA A 65 20.12 -12.67 14.45
CA ALA A 65 20.58 -11.88 13.31
C ALA A 65 19.57 -11.87 12.15
N GLU A 66 18.88 -13.00 11.91
CA GLU A 66 17.85 -13.07 10.88
C GLU A 66 16.58 -12.29 11.28
N ILE A 67 16.18 -12.33 12.56
CA ILE A 67 15.08 -11.49 13.07
C ILE A 67 15.37 -10.01 12.84
N ASP A 68 16.59 -9.56 13.16
CA ASP A 68 16.98 -8.16 12.98
C ASP A 68 16.92 -7.75 11.50
N LYS A 69 17.44 -8.59 10.58
CA LYS A 69 17.30 -8.34 9.14
C LYS A 69 15.85 -8.25 8.68
N GLN A 70 14.97 -9.12 9.18
CA GLN A 70 13.55 -9.08 8.80
C GLN A 70 12.85 -7.83 9.35
N ARG A 71 13.24 -7.35 10.54
CA ARG A 71 12.75 -6.09 11.11
C ARG A 71 13.24 -4.88 10.32
N ASP A 72 14.52 -4.86 9.95
CA ASP A 72 15.08 -3.81 9.09
C ASP A 72 14.35 -3.78 7.74
N ARG A 73 14.13 -4.95 7.14
CA ARG A 73 13.33 -5.09 5.91
C ARG A 73 11.90 -4.60 6.09
N GLU A 74 11.25 -4.92 7.21
CA GLU A 74 9.90 -4.44 7.51
C GLU A 74 9.86 -2.91 7.62
N SER A 75 10.86 -2.30 8.27
CA SER A 75 10.96 -0.85 8.40
C SER A 75 11.16 -0.16 7.05
N ALA A 76 12.01 -0.72 6.17
CA ALA A 76 12.20 -0.24 4.82
C ALA A 76 10.91 -0.36 3.99
N LEU A 77 10.20 -1.48 4.12
CA LEU A 77 8.91 -1.69 3.46
C LEU A 77 7.83 -0.74 4.00
N ALA A 78 7.86 -0.37 5.29
CA ALA A 78 6.94 0.62 5.85
C ALA A 78 7.11 2.00 5.21
N LEU A 79 8.35 2.43 4.94
CA LEU A 79 8.62 3.65 4.19
C LEU A 79 8.10 3.55 2.76
N ALA A 80 8.36 2.43 2.07
CA ALA A 80 7.85 2.19 0.73
C ALA A 80 6.31 2.19 0.65
N VAL A 81 5.62 1.67 1.68
CA VAL A 81 4.15 1.77 1.80
C VAL A 81 3.71 3.22 1.89
N ALA A 82 4.35 4.04 2.72
CA ALA A 82 3.99 5.44 2.87
C ALA A 82 4.19 6.22 1.55
N GLU A 83 5.28 5.96 0.83
CA GLU A 83 5.54 6.54 -0.49
C GLU A 83 4.50 6.11 -1.53
N ALA A 84 4.16 4.82 -1.56
CA ALA A 84 3.15 4.28 -2.47
C ALA A 84 1.75 4.84 -2.18
N GLN A 85 1.38 4.99 -0.90
CA GLN A 85 0.13 5.64 -0.49
C GLN A 85 0.09 7.12 -0.89
N ALA A 86 1.19 7.86 -0.71
CA ALA A 86 1.28 9.25 -1.14
C ALA A 86 1.16 9.39 -2.66
N LYS A 87 1.76 8.45 -3.43
CA LYS A 87 1.62 8.41 -4.90
C LYS A 87 0.17 8.14 -5.30
N LEU A 88 -0.47 7.15 -4.69
CA LEU A 88 -1.87 6.81 -4.96
C LEU A 88 -2.79 8.01 -4.71
N ALA A 89 -2.65 8.69 -3.56
CA ALA A 89 -3.46 9.86 -3.23
C ALA A 89 -3.33 11.00 -4.26
N ARG A 90 -2.13 11.22 -4.81
CA ARG A 90 -1.90 12.21 -5.88
C ARG A 90 -2.59 11.82 -7.18
N GLU A 91 -2.57 10.54 -7.54
CA GLU A 91 -3.22 10.02 -8.75
C GLU A 91 -4.74 10.05 -8.62
N GLU A 92 -5.29 9.68 -7.47
CA GLU A 92 -6.71 9.77 -7.15
C GLU A 92 -7.21 11.23 -7.20
N HIS A 93 -6.47 12.15 -6.59
CA HIS A 93 -6.78 13.59 -6.66
C HIS A 93 -6.78 14.11 -8.10
N ARG A 94 -5.79 13.71 -8.91
CA ARG A 94 -5.73 14.07 -10.34
C ARG A 94 -6.93 13.52 -11.11
N LEU A 95 -7.33 12.27 -10.84
CA LEU A 95 -8.49 11.66 -11.48
C LEU A 95 -9.78 12.41 -11.11
N GLN A 96 -9.93 12.79 -9.85
CA GLN A 96 -11.06 13.56 -9.35
C GLN A 96 -11.15 14.92 -10.05
N LEU A 97 -10.05 15.68 -10.12
CA LEU A 97 -10.01 16.95 -10.84
C LEU A 97 -10.40 16.83 -12.32
N LEU A 98 -9.99 15.75 -12.99
CA LEU A 98 -10.38 15.50 -14.38
C LEU A 98 -11.87 15.18 -14.51
N ALA A 99 -12.45 14.46 -13.54
CA ALA A 99 -13.87 14.17 -13.50
C ALA A 99 -14.70 15.45 -13.27
N ASP A 100 -14.25 16.32 -12.37
CA ASP A 100 -14.93 17.59 -12.06
C ASP A 100 -14.89 18.54 -13.26
N LYS A 101 -13.73 18.71 -13.91
CA LYS A 101 -13.62 19.49 -15.16
C LYS A 101 -14.53 18.96 -16.27
N ALA A 102 -14.63 17.64 -16.42
CA ALA A 102 -15.51 17.03 -17.40
C ALA A 102 -16.99 17.28 -17.08
N ARG A 103 -17.36 17.32 -15.79
CA ARG A 103 -18.72 17.63 -15.34
C ARG A 103 -19.06 19.11 -15.56
N GLU A 104 -18.14 20.02 -15.25
CA GLU A 104 -18.27 21.45 -15.51
C GLU A 104 -18.45 21.74 -17.00
N ALA A 105 -17.61 21.15 -17.86
CA ALA A 105 -17.72 21.30 -19.31
C ALA A 105 -19.11 20.87 -19.84
N ARG A 106 -19.62 19.72 -19.37
CA ARG A 106 -20.96 19.25 -19.74
C ARG A 106 -22.08 20.18 -19.27
N ARG A 107 -21.95 20.78 -18.09
CA ARG A 107 -22.90 21.79 -17.59
C ARG A 107 -22.87 23.04 -18.46
N GLY A 108 -21.69 23.56 -18.76
CA GLY A 108 -21.53 24.72 -19.64
C GLY A 108 -22.08 24.49 -21.05
N GLU A 109 -21.89 23.30 -21.63
CA GLU A 109 -22.52 22.93 -22.91
C GLU A 109 -24.05 22.89 -22.83
N ALA A 110 -24.61 22.38 -21.73
CA ALA A 110 -26.05 22.34 -21.52
C ALA A 110 -26.63 23.77 -21.34
N GLU A 111 -25.97 24.61 -20.56
CA GLU A 111 -26.33 26.01 -20.34
C GLU A 111 -26.24 26.82 -21.64
N ALA A 112 -25.20 26.62 -22.45
CA ALA A 112 -25.07 27.26 -23.75
C ALA A 112 -26.20 26.82 -24.71
N LYS A 113 -26.54 25.54 -24.74
CA LYS A 113 -27.69 25.02 -25.53
C LYS A 113 -29.02 25.60 -25.05
N GLN A 114 -29.20 25.74 -23.74
CA GLN A 114 -30.38 26.37 -23.14
C GLN A 114 -30.48 27.84 -23.56
N ALA A 115 -29.39 28.60 -23.41
CA ALA A 115 -29.33 30.02 -23.78
C ALA A 115 -29.61 30.25 -25.28
N LEU A 116 -29.10 29.38 -26.16
CA LEU A 116 -29.42 29.44 -27.59
C LEU A 116 -30.92 29.19 -27.88
N ARG A 117 -31.55 28.27 -27.14
CA ARG A 117 -33.00 27.99 -27.28
C ARG A 117 -33.83 29.16 -26.76
N ASP A 118 -33.47 29.72 -25.62
CA ASP A 118 -34.19 30.83 -24.99
C ASP A 118 -34.05 32.11 -25.82
N GLY A 119 -32.86 32.38 -26.39
CA GLY A 119 -32.62 33.51 -27.28
C GLY A 119 -33.27 33.37 -28.67
N ALA A 120 -33.55 32.15 -29.13
CA ALA A 120 -34.23 31.89 -30.40
C ALA A 120 -35.77 31.94 -30.32
N MET A 121 -36.36 31.97 -29.11
CA MET A 121 -37.81 32.16 -28.97
C MET A 121 -38.15 33.66 -29.04
N PRO A 122 -39.05 34.09 -29.96
CA PRO A 122 -39.55 35.46 -29.94
C PRO A 122 -40.37 35.71 -28.67
N PRO A 123 -40.33 36.93 -28.10
CA PRO A 123 -41.06 37.24 -26.88
C PRO A 123 -42.55 37.00 -27.07
N ARG A 124 -43.14 36.10 -26.28
CA ARG A 124 -44.58 35.88 -26.27
C ARG A 124 -45.26 37.14 -25.72
N LYS A 125 -45.81 37.96 -26.63
CA LYS A 125 -46.67 39.08 -26.28
C LYS A 125 -47.91 38.53 -25.57
N ARG A 126 -48.18 39.01 -24.35
CA ARG A 126 -49.46 38.86 -23.66
C ARG A 126 -50.51 39.72 -24.32
#